data_AF-A0A0F9KXJ5-F1
#
_entry.id   AF-A0A0F9KXJ5-F1
#
_cell.length_a   1.000
_cell.length_b   1.000
_cell.length_c   1.000
_cell.angle_alpha   90.00
_cell.angle_beta   90.00
_cell.angle_gamma   90.00
#
_symmetry.space_group_name_H-M   'P 1'
#
loop_
_entity.id
_entity.type
_entity.pdbx_description
1 polymer ?
#
loop_
_entity_poly.entity_id
_entity_poly.type
_entity_poly.pdbx_seq_one_letter_code
_entity_poly.pdbx_strand_id
1 'polypeptide(L)'
;MALSTVTTDPASGVGMVLADLNGTLDDDGGEACDCGFEWGLTTAYGNTTPTQSRTTGQTFSQAISGLDPDTTYHFRALSTNSAGTSNGADRTFTTKEAISRGYALSRHEL
;
A
#
# COMPACT_ATOMS: atom_id res chain seq x y z
N MET A 1 12.46 12.26 22.35
CA MET A 1 11.85 11.73 21.11
C MET A 1 11.72 10.23 21.30
N ALA A 2 10.57 9.68 20.93
CA ALA A 2 10.29 8.25 20.96
C ALA A 2 10.20 7.72 19.52
N LEU A 3 10.20 6.40 19.37
CA LEU A 3 9.84 5.80 18.09
C LEU A 3 8.40 6.15 17.75
N SER A 4 8.16 6.45 16.48
CA SER A 4 6.81 6.62 15.96
C SER A 4 6.04 5.29 15.95
N THR A 5 4.73 5.34 15.81
CA THR A 5 3.89 4.17 15.57
C THR A 5 3.02 4.43 14.35
N VAL A 6 2.91 3.43 13.48
CA VAL A 6 2.21 3.55 12.21
C VAL A 6 1.38 2.30 11.94
N THR A 7 0.15 2.52 11.51
CA THR A 7 -0.77 1.47 11.10
C THR A 7 -0.79 1.38 9.59
N THR A 8 -0.68 0.14 9.09
CA THR A 8 -0.96 -0.16 7.68
C THR A 8 -2.46 -0.44 7.58
N ASP A 9 -3.16 0.33 6.76
CA ASP A 9 -4.59 0.21 6.52
C ASP A 9 -4.86 -0.65 5.28
N PRO A 10 -6.08 -1.20 5.10
CA PRO A 10 -6.42 -1.93 3.88
C PRO A 10 -6.17 -1.09 2.62
N ALA A 11 -5.64 -1.71 1.57
CA ALA A 11 -5.53 -1.07 0.26
C ALA A 11 -6.94 -0.78 -0.31
N SER A 12 -7.06 0.32 -1.03
CA SER A 12 -8.28 0.73 -1.73
C SER A 12 -8.01 0.91 -3.21
N GLY A 13 -9.05 1.23 -4.00
CA GLY A 13 -8.89 1.54 -5.42
C GLY A 13 -8.31 0.39 -6.27
N VAL A 14 -8.31 -0.85 -5.76
CA VAL A 14 -7.62 -1.97 -6.40
C VAL A 14 -8.19 -2.24 -7.80
N GLY A 15 -7.36 -1.96 -8.80
CA GLY A 15 -7.60 -2.18 -10.22
C GLY A 15 -6.81 -3.37 -10.75
N MET A 16 -6.73 -3.47 -12.07
CA MET A 16 -5.94 -4.53 -12.74
C MET A 16 -4.43 -4.28 -12.64
N VAL A 17 -4.03 -3.00 -12.68
CA VAL A 17 -2.61 -2.59 -12.76
C VAL A 17 -2.26 -1.48 -11.77
N LEU A 18 -3.17 -1.17 -10.85
CA LEU A 18 -3.06 -0.08 -9.89
C LEU A 18 -3.73 -0.43 -8.55
N ALA A 19 -3.29 0.20 -7.47
CA ALA A 19 -3.92 0.15 -6.15
C ALA A 19 -3.51 1.39 -5.33
N ASP A 20 -4.34 1.76 -4.36
CA ASP A 20 -4.02 2.79 -3.37
C ASP A 20 -3.62 2.13 -2.05
N LEU A 21 -2.39 2.35 -1.61
CA LEU A 21 -1.90 1.90 -0.31
C LEU A 21 -2.26 2.94 0.74
N ASN A 22 -2.85 2.51 1.84
CA ASN A 22 -3.33 3.40 2.90
C ASN A 22 -2.63 3.12 4.22
N GLY A 23 -2.43 4.16 5.01
CA GLY A 23 -1.83 4.07 6.32
C GLY A 23 -2.17 5.27 7.19
N THR A 24 -1.97 5.07 8.49
CA THR A 24 -2.26 6.07 9.52
C THR A 24 -1.05 6.18 10.44
N LEU A 25 -0.55 7.40 10.64
CA LEU A 25 0.49 7.64 11.64
C LEU A 25 -0.19 7.79 13.01
N ASP A 26 -0.07 6.78 13.86
CA ASP A 26 -0.76 6.72 15.16
C ASP A 26 -0.11 7.63 16.20
N ASP A 27 1.22 7.68 16.23
CA ASP A 27 2.02 8.55 17.09
C ASP A 27 3.33 8.93 16.39
N ASP A 28 3.69 10.21 16.43
CA ASP A 28 4.88 10.71 15.75
C ASP A 28 6.16 10.72 16.63
N GLY A 29 6.03 10.36 17.91
CA GLY A 29 7.15 10.30 18.84
C GLY A 29 7.68 11.67 19.29
N GLY A 30 6.95 12.75 18.99
CA GLY A 30 7.25 14.14 19.36
C GLY A 30 7.87 14.99 18.25
N GLU A 31 7.87 14.52 17.00
CA GLU A 31 8.36 15.21 15.81
C GLU A 31 7.66 14.67 14.55
N ALA A 32 7.48 15.50 13.53
CA ALA A 32 6.95 15.04 12.24
C ALA A 32 7.77 13.85 11.68
N CYS A 33 7.07 12.85 11.16
CA CYS A 33 7.66 11.63 10.61
C CYS A 33 7.55 11.62 9.09
N ASP A 34 8.60 11.15 8.42
CA ASP A 34 8.54 10.81 7.01
C ASP A 34 7.86 9.44 6.84
N CYS A 35 6.65 9.46 6.29
CA CYS A 35 5.78 8.30 6.15
C CYS A 35 5.72 7.82 4.70
N GLY A 36 5.71 6.52 4.48
CA GLY A 36 5.64 5.93 3.15
C GLY A 36 5.20 4.48 3.21
N PHE A 37 5.40 3.76 2.11
CA PHE A 37 5.09 2.34 1.99
C PHE A 37 6.18 1.57 1.30
N GLU A 38 6.42 0.36 1.78
CA GLU A 38 7.13 -0.70 1.07
C GLU A 38 6.10 -1.67 0.50
N TRP A 39 6.29 -2.11 -0.75
CA TRP A 39 5.38 -3.05 -1.40
C TRP A 39 6.09 -3.97 -2.39
N GLY A 40 5.51 -5.14 -2.66
CA GLY A 40 6.04 -6.10 -3.63
C GLY A 40 5.30 -7.42 -3.67
N LEU A 41 5.83 -8.37 -4.45
CA LEU A 41 5.23 -9.71 -4.60
C LEU A 41 5.42 -10.61 -3.36
N THR A 42 6.33 -10.24 -2.46
CA THR A 42 6.62 -10.96 -1.23
C THR A 42 6.87 -9.97 -0.10
N THR A 43 7.03 -10.46 1.13
CA THR A 43 7.42 -9.65 2.30
C THR A 43 8.85 -9.11 2.24
N ALA A 44 9.61 -9.40 1.17
CA ALA A 44 10.83 -8.68 0.84
C ALA A 44 10.54 -7.29 0.22
N TYR A 45 9.30 -7.04 -0.22
CA TYR A 45 8.78 -5.83 -0.86
C TYR A 45 9.57 -5.41 -2.11
N GLY A 46 10.80 -4.93 -1.96
CA GLY A 46 11.67 -4.56 -3.07
C GLY A 46 11.29 -3.27 -3.79
N ASN A 47 10.12 -2.69 -3.49
CA ASN A 47 9.72 -1.37 -3.94
C ASN A 47 9.32 -0.49 -2.75
N THR A 48 9.57 0.81 -2.89
CA THR A 48 9.19 1.84 -1.93
C THR A 48 8.44 2.95 -2.64
N THR A 49 7.54 3.61 -1.93
CA THR A 49 6.86 4.82 -2.39
C THR A 49 7.57 6.08 -1.86
N PRO A 50 7.41 7.26 -2.49
CA PRO A 50 7.96 8.52 -1.98
C PRO A 50 7.50 8.83 -0.56
N THR A 51 8.33 9.40 0.30
CA THR A 51 7.89 9.73 1.66
C THR A 51 7.08 11.02 1.70
N GLN A 52 6.18 11.11 2.69
CA GLN A 52 5.37 12.29 2.99
C GLN A 52 5.52 12.61 4.48
N SER A 53 5.83 13.86 4.82
CA SER A 53 5.91 14.28 6.22
C SER A 53 4.51 14.32 6.84
N ARG A 54 4.33 13.63 7.97
CA ARG A 54 3.06 13.49 8.70
C ARG A 54 3.28 13.65 10.21
N THR A 55 2.21 13.97 10.91
CA THR A 55 2.17 14.09 12.38
C THR A 55 1.09 13.19 12.94
N THR A 56 1.09 12.99 14.26
CA THR A 56 0.14 12.14 14.99
C THR A 56 -1.31 12.29 14.51
N GLY A 57 -1.96 11.16 14.21
CA GLY A 57 -3.35 11.06 13.77
C GLY A 57 -3.60 11.36 12.29
N GLN A 58 -2.56 11.70 11.51
CA GLN A 58 -2.70 11.94 10.07
C GLN A 58 -2.72 10.63 9.29
N THR A 59 -3.66 10.53 8.37
CA THR A 59 -3.68 9.46 7.36
C THR A 59 -2.87 9.86 6.13
N PHE A 60 -2.35 8.87 5.43
CA PHE A 60 -1.63 9.04 4.18
C PHE A 60 -1.97 7.90 3.22
N SER A 61 -1.92 8.20 1.93
CA SER A 61 -2.27 7.27 0.87
C SER A 61 -1.37 7.48 -0.34
N GLN A 62 -1.00 6.39 -1.01
CA GLN A 62 -0.25 6.45 -2.26
C GLN A 62 -0.74 5.44 -3.29
N ALA A 63 -1.00 5.97 -4.49
CA ALA A 63 -1.30 5.19 -5.66
C ALA A 63 -0.01 4.54 -6.20
N ILE A 64 -0.04 3.23 -6.35
CA ILE A 64 0.98 2.44 -7.05
C ILE A 64 0.42 1.96 -8.38
N SER A 65 1.30 1.82 -9.37
CA SER A 65 0.93 1.44 -10.74
C SER A 65 1.98 0.49 -11.34
N GLY A 66 1.65 -0.13 -12.47
CA GLY A 66 2.52 -1.13 -13.10
C GLY A 66 2.44 -2.50 -12.45
N LEU A 67 1.29 -2.81 -11.83
CA LEU A 67 1.02 -4.11 -11.24
C LEU A 67 0.57 -5.12 -12.31
N ASP A 68 0.85 -6.39 -12.06
CA ASP A 68 0.31 -7.49 -12.86
C ASP A 68 -1.13 -7.82 -12.43
N PRO A 69 -2.02 -8.17 -13.37
CA PRO A 69 -3.38 -8.59 -13.07
C PRO A 69 -3.42 -9.92 -12.32
N ASP A 70 -4.51 -10.17 -11.57
CA ASP A 70 -4.72 -11.38 -10.76
C ASP A 70 -3.54 -11.77 -9.86
N THR A 71 -2.82 -10.77 -9.35
CA THR A 71 -1.57 -10.95 -8.62
C THR A 71 -1.70 -10.40 -7.21
N THR A 72 -1.26 -11.19 -6.24
CA THR A 72 -1.25 -10.78 -4.83
C THR A 72 0.05 -10.05 -4.52
N TYR A 73 -0.08 -8.86 -3.95
CA TYR A 73 1.01 -8.03 -3.49
C TYR A 73 0.94 -7.86 -1.98
N HIS A 74 2.11 -7.82 -1.35
CA HIS A 74 2.35 -7.47 0.04
C HIS A 74 2.73 -5.99 0.13
N PHE A 75 2.29 -5.33 1.19
CA PHE A 75 2.70 -3.97 1.51
C PHE A 75 2.69 -3.71 3.01
N ARG A 76 3.53 -2.77 3.45
CA ARG A 76 3.51 -2.23 4.81
C ARG A 76 3.77 -0.73 4.80
N ALA A 77 3.17 -0.03 5.75
CA ALA A 77 3.49 1.36 6.04
C ALA A 77 4.81 1.47 6.81
N LEU A 78 5.54 2.56 6.60
CA LEU A 78 6.72 2.93 7.35
C LEU A 78 6.61 4.39 7.80
N SER A 79 7.17 4.70 8.96
CA SER A 79 7.33 6.04 9.49
C SER A 79 8.74 6.20 10.03
N THR A 80 9.43 7.28 9.65
CA THR A 80 10.79 7.55 10.10
C THR A 80 10.86 8.91 10.78
N ASN A 81 11.41 8.94 12.00
CA ASN A 81 11.74 10.17 12.70
C ASN A 81 13.20 10.11 13.20
N SER A 82 13.63 11.13 13.94
CA SER A 82 14.98 11.21 14.51
C SER A 82 15.31 10.09 15.51
N ALA A 83 14.31 9.39 16.06
CA ALA A 83 14.51 8.24 16.93
C ALA A 83 14.67 6.91 16.16
N GLY A 84 14.25 6.86 14.90
CA GLY A 84 14.41 5.71 14.01
C GLY A 84 13.21 5.48 13.07
N THR A 85 13.21 4.30 12.44
CA THR A 85 12.13 3.85 11.56
C THR A 85 11.23 2.86 12.30
N SER A 86 9.93 3.06 12.20
CA SER A 86 8.90 2.14 12.63
C SER A 86 8.15 1.58 11.43
N ASN A 87 7.77 0.32 11.53
CA ASN A 87 7.05 -0.39 10.48
C ASN A 87 5.68 -0.82 10.98
N GLY A 88 4.68 -0.66 10.13
CA GLY A 88 3.35 -1.23 10.35
C GLY A 88 3.31 -2.72 10.05
N ALA A 89 2.14 -3.33 10.29
CA ALA A 89 1.89 -4.72 9.97
C ALA A 89 1.85 -4.97 8.45
N ASP A 90 2.33 -6.15 8.03
CA ASP A 90 2.17 -6.61 6.65
C ASP A 90 0.68 -6.76 6.30
N ARG A 91 0.31 -6.27 5.12
CA ARG A 91 -1.00 -6.50 4.52
C ARG A 91 -0.84 -6.92 3.07
N THR A 92 -1.88 -7.57 2.57
CA THR A 92 -1.94 -8.00 1.18
C THR A 92 -3.16 -7.43 0.47
N PHE A 93 -3.04 -7.26 -0.84
CA PHE A 93 -4.16 -7.05 -1.74
C PHE A 93 -3.93 -7.83 -3.03
N THR A 94 -5.02 -8.19 -3.72
CA THR A 94 -4.97 -8.91 -5.00
C THR A 94 -5.54 -8.03 -6.08
N THR A 95 -4.77 -7.78 -7.14
CA THR A 95 -5.23 -7.01 -8.30
C THR A 95 -6.35 -7.74 -9.02
N LYS A 96 -7.18 -6.98 -9.73
CA LYS A 96 -8.27 -7.57 -10.52
C LYS A 96 -7.71 -8.34 -11.71
N GLU A 97 -8.41 -9.38 -12.11
CA GLU A 97 -8.12 -10.07 -13.37
C GLU A 97 -8.14 -9.10 -14.54
N ALA A 98 -7.24 -9.31 -15.49
CA ALA A 98 -7.30 -8.59 -16.75
C ALA A 98 -8.61 -8.97 -17.44
N ILE A 99 -9.43 -7.98 -17.78
CA ILE A 99 -10.59 -8.22 -18.63
C ILE A 99 -10.07 -8.60 -20.01
N SER A 100 -9.89 -9.90 -20.24
CA SER A 100 -9.66 -10.43 -21.57
C SER A 100 -11.00 -10.35 -22.31
N ARG A 101 -10.99 -9.81 -23.53
CA ARG A 101 -12.17 -9.69 -24.43
C ARG A 101 -12.79 -11.05 -24.85
N GLY A 102 -12.44 -12.16 -24.17
CA GLY A 102 -12.96 -13.50 -24.43
C GLY A 102 -14.31 -13.81 -23.79
N TYR A 103 -14.81 -12.99 -22.86
CA TYR A 103 -16.07 -13.24 -22.15
C TYR A 103 -17.34 -12.72 -22.85
N ALA A 104 -17.31 -12.50 -24.18
CA ALA A 104 -18.45 -11.98 -24.96
C ALA A 104 -18.92 -12.92 -26.10
N LEU A 105 -18.65 -14.22 -26.02
CA LEU A 105 -19.25 -15.22 -26.92
C LEU A 105 -19.66 -16.46 -26.12
N SER A 106 -20.73 -16.35 -25.33
CA SER A 106 -21.45 -17.52 -24.82
C SER A 106 -22.93 -17.21 -24.67
N ARG A 107 -23.72 -17.77 -25.60
CA ARG A 107 -25.18 -17.67 -25.84
C ARG A 107 -25.54 -16.46 -26.70
N HIS A 108 -25.91 -16.62 -27.97
CA HIS A 108 -26.96 -17.52 -28.48
C HIS A 108 -26.62 -17.97 -29.91
N GLU A 109 -26.34 -19.27 -30.09
CA GLU A 109 -26.65 -19.95 -31.35
C GLU A 109 -27.85 -20.87 -31.08
N LEU A 110 -28.70 -20.99 -32.09
CA LEU A 110 -30.04 -21.58 -32.19
C LEU A 110 -31.19 -20.63 -31.83
#